data_AF-A0A6M3K065-F1
#
_entry.id   AF-A0A6M3K065-F1
#
_cell.length_a   1.000
_cell.length_b   1.000
_cell.length_c   1.000
_cell.angle_alpha   90.00
_cell.angle_beta   90.00
_cell.angle_gamma   90.00
#
_symmetry.space_group_name_H-M   'P 1'
#
loop_
_entity.id
_entity.type
_entity.pdbx_description
1 polymer ?
#
loop_
_entity_poly.entity_id
_entity_poly.type
_entity_poly.pdbx_seq_one_letter_code
_entity_poly.pdbx_strand_id
1 'polypeptide(L)'
;MGTSFNEYSEYRKGDFPAVPFRQGIYEISATQRAPLGTRLALPDERVFRYARAGALALAPGKFNIRATPSTELNKAVAAAAVAGAYTVYVTTAAAATTAAEGWLQINDADGEGIQYKIKSAVANATTATSTDFVLYDPIATALTISSEASVILNPYLGVLVATA
;
A
#
# COMPACT_ATOMS: atom_id res chain seq x y z
N MET A 1 -3.89 -0.20 56.90
CA MET A 1 -5.05 -0.57 56.07
C MET A 1 -4.72 -0.20 54.64
N GLY A 2 -4.22 -1.17 53.87
CA GLY A 2 -4.05 -1.02 52.44
C GLY A 2 -5.34 -1.43 51.74
N THR A 3 -5.76 -0.66 50.74
CA THR A 3 -6.64 -1.14 49.68
C THR A 3 -6.06 -0.63 48.37
N SER A 4 -5.55 -1.61 47.64
CA SER A 4 -4.80 -1.58 46.40
C SER A 4 -5.53 -0.86 45.25
N PHE A 5 -4.74 -0.13 44.46
CA PHE A 5 -4.99 0.22 43.07
C PHE A 5 -5.42 -1.02 42.29
N ASN A 6 -6.71 -1.12 41.96
CA ASN A 6 -7.23 -2.15 41.07
C ASN A 6 -8.06 -1.47 39.96
N GLU A 7 -7.39 -0.78 39.05
CA GLU A 7 -7.99 -0.29 37.80
C GLU A 7 -7.88 -1.31 36.66
N TYR A 8 -7.40 -2.53 36.91
CA TYR A 8 -7.29 -3.60 35.90
C TYR A 8 -8.49 -4.57 35.90
N SER A 9 -9.70 -4.10 36.25
CA SER A 9 -10.84 -4.99 36.49
C SER A 9 -11.77 -5.23 35.30
N GLU A 10 -11.72 -4.50 34.19
CA GLU A 10 -12.71 -4.73 33.12
C GLU A 10 -12.14 -4.58 31.71
N TYR A 11 -11.39 -5.59 31.27
CA TYR A 11 -11.35 -5.90 29.83
C TYR A 11 -12.44 -6.94 29.56
N ARG A 12 -13.66 -6.48 29.27
CA ARG A 12 -14.72 -7.38 28.79
C ARG A 12 -14.29 -7.93 27.43
N LYS A 13 -14.54 -9.22 27.23
CA LYS A 13 -14.44 -9.90 25.92
C LYS A 13 -15.35 -9.17 24.92
N GLY A 14 -14.82 -8.15 24.24
CA GLY A 14 -15.61 -7.24 23.41
C GLY A 14 -15.02 -5.84 23.24
N ASP A 15 -14.20 -5.36 24.18
CA ASP A 15 -13.57 -4.02 24.12
C ASP A 15 -12.31 -3.99 23.25
N PHE A 16 -12.34 -4.74 22.14
CA PHE A 16 -11.37 -4.49 21.08
C PHE A 16 -11.67 -3.11 20.50
N PRO A 17 -10.68 -2.22 20.33
CA PRO A 17 -10.89 -1.03 19.50
C PRO A 17 -11.43 -1.54 18.18
N ALA A 18 -12.63 -1.11 17.81
CA ALA A 18 -13.40 -1.67 16.70
C ALA A 18 -12.50 -1.77 15.47
N VAL A 19 -11.99 -2.96 15.20
CA VAL A 19 -11.18 -3.21 14.02
C VAL A 19 -12.19 -3.13 12.88
N PRO A 20 -12.08 -2.17 11.94
CA PRO A 20 -13.14 -1.89 10.97
C PRO A 20 -13.36 -3.02 9.96
N PHE A 21 -12.64 -4.13 10.09
CA PHE A 21 -12.73 -5.31 9.25
C PHE A 21 -12.63 -6.58 10.10
N ARG A 22 -13.44 -7.59 9.75
CA ARG A 22 -13.45 -8.89 10.43
C ARG A 22 -12.53 -9.86 9.68
N GLN A 23 -11.30 -10.07 10.16
CA GLN A 23 -10.47 -11.21 9.78
C GLN A 23 -9.70 -11.68 11.01
N GLY A 24 -9.82 -12.97 11.36
CA GLY A 24 -9.10 -13.56 12.49
C GLY A 24 -7.60 -13.67 12.21
N ILE A 25 -6.77 -13.68 13.26
CA ILE A 25 -5.30 -13.80 13.14
C ILE A 25 -4.82 -15.14 12.54
N TYR A 26 -5.70 -16.13 12.47
CA TYR A 26 -5.47 -17.45 11.84
C TYR A 26 -6.23 -17.64 10.53
N GLU A 27 -6.90 -16.58 10.04
CA GLU A 27 -7.67 -16.61 8.80
C GLU A 27 -6.89 -15.99 7.65
N ILE A 28 -7.08 -16.55 6.46
CA ILE A 28 -6.71 -15.93 5.19
C ILE A 28 -7.97 -15.60 4.40
N SER A 29 -7.88 -14.63 3.49
CA SER A 29 -8.99 -14.31 2.61
C SER A 29 -8.49 -14.10 1.19
N ALA A 30 -9.25 -14.58 0.21
CA ALA A 30 -9.03 -14.29 -1.20
C ALA A 30 -9.48 -12.88 -1.58
N THR A 31 -10.34 -12.26 -0.75
CA THR A 31 -10.79 -10.88 -0.93
C THR A 31 -10.13 -9.98 0.11
N GLN A 32 -9.72 -8.80 -0.34
CA GLN A 32 -9.14 -7.80 0.55
C GLN A 32 -10.21 -7.30 1.53
N ARG A 33 -9.94 -7.41 2.84
CA ARG A 33 -10.86 -6.98 3.91
C ARG A 33 -10.46 -5.67 4.56
N ALA A 34 -9.20 -5.26 4.43
CA ALA A 34 -8.68 -4.01 4.98
C ALA A 34 -7.64 -3.39 4.04
N PRO A 35 -7.35 -2.08 4.18
CA PRO A 35 -6.19 -1.48 3.57
C PRO A 35 -4.89 -2.20 3.96
N LEU A 36 -3.96 -2.34 3.02
CA LEU A 36 -2.65 -2.95 3.30
C LEU A 36 -1.88 -2.14 4.35
N GLY A 37 -1.32 -2.83 5.33
CA GLY A 37 -0.59 -2.24 6.46
C GLY A 37 -1.45 -1.85 7.67
N THR A 38 -2.78 -2.07 7.60
CA THR A 38 -3.67 -1.81 8.73
C THR A 38 -3.17 -2.51 9.99
N ARG A 39 -3.08 -1.77 11.10
CA ARG A 39 -2.61 -2.28 12.39
C ARG A 39 -3.72 -3.03 13.11
N LEU A 40 -3.43 -4.22 13.60
CA LEU A 40 -4.24 -4.92 14.59
C LEU A 40 -3.41 -5.07 15.86
N ALA A 41 -3.84 -4.43 16.94
CA ALA A 41 -3.25 -4.62 18.27
C ALA A 41 -4.20 -5.45 19.13
N LEU A 42 -3.68 -6.48 19.78
CA LEU A 42 -4.44 -7.33 20.69
C LEU A 42 -4.20 -6.93 22.16
N PRO A 43 -5.11 -7.29 23.09
CA PRO A 43 -4.94 -7.03 24.51
C PRO A 43 -3.70 -7.68 25.15
N ASP A 44 -3.17 -8.74 24.53
CA ASP A 44 -1.92 -9.40 24.94
C ASP A 44 -0.67 -8.75 24.32
N GLU A 45 -0.79 -7.48 23.92
CA GLU A 45 0.25 -6.64 23.32
C GLU A 45 0.78 -7.07 21.95
N ARG A 46 0.33 -8.21 21.41
CA ARG A 46 0.74 -8.62 20.06
C ARG A 46 0.19 -7.65 19.03
N VAL A 47 1.06 -7.28 18.08
CA VAL A 47 0.73 -6.38 16.97
C VAL A 47 0.90 -7.12 15.65
N PHE A 48 -0.14 -7.06 14.83
CA PHE A 48 -0.17 -7.61 13.48
C PHE A 48 -0.40 -6.49 12.45
N ARG A 49 0.02 -6.75 11.22
CA ARG A 49 -0.22 -5.89 10.06
C ARG A 49 -0.97 -6.69 9.01
N TYR A 50 -2.04 -6.10 8.48
CA TYR A 50 -2.75 -6.69 7.35
C TYR A 50 -1.86 -6.68 6.10
N ALA A 51 -1.65 -7.83 5.48
CA ALA A 51 -0.74 -7.98 4.36
C ALA A 51 -1.30 -8.97 3.32
N ARG A 52 -0.87 -8.78 2.08
CA ARG A 52 -1.12 -9.72 0.98
C ARG A 52 0.09 -10.63 0.84
N ALA A 53 -0.12 -11.94 0.87
CA ALA A 53 0.92 -12.92 0.54
C ALA A 53 1.35 -12.77 -0.93
N GLY A 54 2.61 -13.08 -1.22
CA GLY A 54 3.14 -13.18 -2.58
C GLY A 54 2.62 -14.43 -3.32
N ALA A 55 3.46 -15.02 -4.17
CA ALA A 55 3.06 -16.18 -4.97
C ALA A 55 2.78 -17.45 -4.15
N LEU A 56 3.34 -17.54 -2.94
CA LEU A 56 3.22 -18.69 -2.05
C LEU A 56 2.48 -18.31 -0.77
N ALA A 57 1.76 -19.28 -0.21
CA ALA A 57 1.16 -19.14 1.11
C ALA A 57 2.25 -18.96 2.17
N LEU A 58 2.02 -18.03 3.11
CA LEU A 58 2.88 -17.85 4.26
C LEU A 58 2.68 -19.00 5.25
N ALA A 59 3.77 -19.47 5.86
CA ALA A 59 3.74 -20.58 6.80
C ALA A 59 3.92 -20.10 8.26
N PRO A 60 3.23 -20.72 9.23
CA PRO A 60 3.42 -20.42 10.65
C PRO A 60 4.87 -20.60 11.10
N GLY A 61 5.33 -19.73 12.01
CA GLY A 61 6.68 -19.80 12.58
C GLY A 61 7.81 -19.41 11.64
N LYS A 62 7.50 -18.88 10.45
CA LYS A 62 8.50 -18.38 9.51
C LYS A 62 8.66 -16.87 9.61
N PHE A 63 9.91 -16.41 9.44
CA PHE A 63 10.21 -15.00 9.31
C PHE A 63 9.77 -14.53 7.92
N ASN A 64 9.07 -13.40 7.85
CA ASN A 64 8.54 -12.85 6.62
C ASN A 64 9.20 -11.52 6.30
N ILE A 65 9.43 -11.28 5.00
CA ILE A 65 10.02 -10.05 4.46
C ILE A 65 9.11 -9.42 3.41
N ARG A 66 9.30 -8.12 3.16
CA ARG A 66 8.63 -7.44 2.06
C ARG A 66 9.10 -8.00 0.71
N ALA A 67 8.26 -7.89 -0.32
CA ALA A 67 8.66 -8.15 -1.68
C ALA A 67 9.77 -7.21 -2.16
N THR A 68 10.42 -7.58 -3.26
CA THR A 68 11.34 -6.69 -3.99
C THR A 68 10.62 -5.38 -4.35
N PRO A 69 11.29 -4.21 -4.23
CA PRO A 69 10.74 -2.94 -4.67
C PRO A 69 10.37 -2.94 -6.16
N SER A 70 9.56 -1.95 -6.56
CA SER A 70 9.24 -1.73 -7.96
C SER A 70 10.50 -1.51 -8.80
N THR A 71 10.48 -2.00 -10.04
CA THR A 71 11.45 -1.66 -11.09
C THR A 71 11.01 -0.45 -11.92
N GLU A 72 9.78 0.05 -11.71
CA GLU A 72 9.22 1.23 -12.38
C GLU A 72 9.71 2.51 -11.70
N LEU A 73 11.01 2.75 -11.81
CA LEU A 73 11.70 3.92 -11.30
C LEU A 73 12.08 4.84 -12.46
N ASN A 74 12.02 6.15 -12.21
CA ASN A 74 12.45 7.19 -13.14
C ASN A 74 11.77 7.07 -14.53
N LYS A 75 10.44 6.95 -14.51
CA LYS A 75 9.62 6.72 -15.69
C LYS A 75 8.96 8.00 -16.16
N ALA A 76 9.07 8.30 -17.45
CA ALA A 76 8.46 9.48 -18.04
C ALA A 76 6.94 9.47 -17.86
N VAL A 77 6.38 10.63 -17.57
CA VAL A 77 4.95 10.89 -17.69
C VAL A 77 4.59 10.78 -19.18
N ALA A 78 3.65 9.88 -19.50
CA ALA A 78 3.29 9.54 -20.87
C ALA A 78 2.40 10.60 -21.54
N ALA A 79 1.67 11.39 -20.74
CA ALA A 79 0.81 12.46 -21.22
C ALA A 79 0.71 13.57 -20.17
N ALA A 80 0.71 14.82 -20.62
CA ALA A 80 0.59 15.97 -19.74
C ALA A 80 -0.68 15.87 -18.88
N ALA A 81 -0.55 16.21 -17.60
CA ALA A 81 -1.64 16.21 -16.63
C ALA A 81 -1.76 17.60 -16.02
N VAL A 82 -2.95 18.19 -16.06
CA VAL A 82 -3.20 19.53 -15.50
C VAL A 82 -3.30 19.46 -13.98
N ALA A 83 -2.89 20.53 -13.29
CA ALA A 83 -3.13 20.66 -11.85
C ALA A 83 -4.62 20.44 -11.53
N GLY A 84 -4.91 19.68 -10.47
CA GLY A 84 -6.27 19.25 -10.14
C GLY A 84 -6.67 17.88 -10.74
N ALA A 85 -5.88 17.31 -11.64
CA ALA A 85 -6.16 15.98 -12.19
C ALA A 85 -5.93 14.87 -11.15
N TYR A 86 -6.76 13.83 -11.18
CA TYR A 86 -6.63 12.64 -10.32
C TYR A 86 -5.94 11.47 -11.01
N THR A 87 -5.63 11.59 -12.30
CA THR A 87 -5.03 10.52 -13.10
C THR A 87 -3.73 11.00 -13.71
N VAL A 88 -2.67 10.20 -13.55
CA VAL A 88 -1.37 10.43 -14.18
C VAL A 88 -1.03 9.19 -15.01
N TYR A 89 -0.61 9.43 -16.25
CA TYR A 89 -0.18 8.40 -17.18
C TYR A 89 1.33 8.31 -17.14
N VAL A 90 1.89 7.13 -16.89
CA VAL A 90 3.34 6.94 -16.80
C VAL A 90 3.76 5.77 -17.68
N THR A 91 4.82 5.94 -18.45
CA THR A 91 5.38 4.90 -19.32
C THR A 91 6.09 3.84 -18.47
N THR A 92 5.53 2.63 -18.40
CA THR A 92 6.03 1.54 -17.55
C THR A 92 6.48 0.36 -18.41
N ALA A 93 7.52 -0.36 -17.98
CA ALA A 93 8.06 -1.51 -18.73
C ALA A 93 7.10 -2.71 -18.74
N ALA A 94 6.39 -2.91 -17.62
CA ALA A 94 5.21 -3.76 -17.54
C ALA A 94 4.09 -3.00 -16.84
N ALA A 95 2.83 -3.32 -17.13
CA ALA A 95 1.71 -2.66 -16.47
C ALA A 95 1.80 -2.85 -14.94
N ALA A 96 2.03 -1.75 -14.21
CA ALA A 96 2.23 -1.75 -12.76
C ALA A 96 0.90 -1.87 -11.99
N THR A 97 0.05 -2.80 -12.43
CA THR A 97 -1.35 -2.95 -11.98
C THR A 97 -1.49 -3.31 -10.50
N THR A 98 -0.41 -3.74 -9.86
CA THR A 98 -0.39 -4.10 -8.44
C THR A 98 -0.03 -2.93 -7.52
N ALA A 99 0.21 -1.73 -8.04
CA ALA A 99 0.70 -0.59 -7.27
C ALA A 99 -0.35 0.13 -6.39
N ALA A 100 -1.59 -0.36 -6.34
CA ALA A 100 -2.62 0.20 -5.46
C ALA A 100 -2.17 0.22 -4.00
N GLU A 101 -2.55 1.28 -3.27
CA GLU A 101 -2.12 1.55 -1.88
C GLU A 101 -0.62 1.77 -1.68
N GLY A 102 0.15 1.82 -2.78
CA GLY A 102 1.50 2.35 -2.82
C GLY A 102 1.51 3.86 -3.06
N TRP A 103 2.63 4.33 -3.59
CA TRP A 103 2.88 5.75 -3.84
C TRP A 103 3.43 5.98 -5.24
N LEU A 104 3.02 7.10 -5.84
CA LEU A 104 3.62 7.66 -7.03
C LEU A 104 4.47 8.87 -6.59
N GLN A 105 5.78 8.74 -6.70
CA GLN A 105 6.73 9.80 -6.39
C GLN A 105 7.08 10.52 -7.68
N ILE A 106 6.87 11.83 -7.77
CA ILE A 106 7.46 12.63 -8.85
C ILE A 106 8.89 12.97 -8.45
N ASN A 107 9.84 12.63 -9.32
CA ASN A 107 11.26 12.67 -9.00
C ASN A 107 12.11 13.49 -9.99
N ASP A 108 11.49 14.10 -11.00
CA ASP A 108 12.16 15.06 -11.88
C ASP A 108 11.15 16.04 -12.53
N ALA A 109 11.66 17.20 -12.93
CA ALA A 109 11.00 18.31 -13.59
C ALA A 109 9.75 18.84 -12.86
N ASP A 110 8.63 19.04 -13.57
CA ASP A 110 7.45 19.65 -12.97
C ASP A 110 6.86 18.73 -11.89
N GLY A 111 6.59 19.30 -10.70
CA GLY A 111 6.03 18.57 -9.56
C GLY A 111 7.03 17.72 -8.77
N GLU A 112 8.34 17.86 -9.02
CA GLU A 112 9.40 17.15 -8.29
C GLU A 112 9.25 17.24 -6.76
N GLY A 113 9.49 16.12 -6.09
CA GLY A 113 9.45 16.01 -4.63
C GLY A 113 8.06 15.74 -4.07
N ILE A 114 7.00 15.85 -4.87
CA ILE A 114 5.63 15.56 -4.43
C ILE A 114 5.32 14.06 -4.58
N GLN A 115 4.73 13.50 -3.54
CA GLN A 115 4.33 12.10 -3.47
C GLN A 115 2.82 11.96 -3.36
N TYR A 116 2.23 11.10 -4.18
CA TYR A 116 0.79 10.88 -4.22
C TYR A 116 0.44 9.43 -3.89
N LYS A 117 -0.61 9.23 -3.09
CA LYS A 117 -1.09 7.88 -2.78
C LYS A 117 -1.86 7.30 -3.96
N ILE A 118 -1.52 6.08 -4.38
CA ILE A 118 -2.16 5.40 -5.50
C ILE A 118 -3.46 4.74 -5.03
N LYS A 119 -4.58 5.11 -5.65
CA LYS A 119 -5.89 4.49 -5.46
C LYS A 119 -6.05 3.24 -6.32
N SER A 120 -5.68 3.32 -7.59
CA SER A 120 -5.64 2.17 -8.50
C SER A 120 -4.61 2.37 -9.60
N ALA A 121 -4.09 1.26 -10.13
CA ALA A 121 -3.19 1.25 -11.28
C ALA A 121 -3.76 0.28 -12.32
N VAL A 122 -4.01 0.76 -13.53
CA VAL A 122 -4.60 -0.04 -14.61
C VAL A 122 -3.73 0.10 -15.86
N ALA A 123 -3.55 -0.99 -16.60
CA ALA A 123 -2.85 -0.91 -17.88
C ALA A 123 -3.60 0.04 -18.82
N ASN A 124 -2.90 0.99 -19.43
CA ASN A 124 -3.52 1.89 -20.38
C ASN A 124 -4.03 1.10 -21.60
N ALA A 125 -5.33 1.14 -21.85
CA ALA A 125 -5.98 0.32 -22.87
C ALA A 125 -5.56 0.70 -24.31
N THR A 126 -5.03 1.91 -24.52
CA THR A 126 -4.72 2.43 -25.86
C THR A 126 -3.28 2.19 -26.26
N THR A 127 -2.33 2.33 -25.32
CA THR A 127 -0.88 2.26 -25.63
C THR A 127 -0.24 0.94 -25.19
N ALA A 128 -0.83 0.23 -24.22
CA ALA A 128 -0.29 -0.99 -23.60
C ALA A 128 1.13 -0.88 -22.99
N THR A 129 1.79 0.27 -23.09
CA THR A 129 3.13 0.58 -22.58
C THR A 129 3.12 1.67 -21.51
N SER A 130 1.94 2.06 -21.05
CA SER A 130 1.76 2.97 -19.93
C SER A 130 0.76 2.42 -18.92
N THR A 131 0.86 2.90 -17.69
CA THR A 131 -0.06 2.60 -16.60
C THR A 131 -0.80 3.86 -16.20
N ASP A 132 -2.12 3.74 -16.06
CA ASP A 132 -3.03 4.77 -15.58
C ASP A 132 -3.06 4.71 -14.06
N PHE A 133 -2.40 5.66 -13.40
CA PHE A 133 -2.42 5.80 -11.95
C PHE A 133 -3.53 6.75 -11.54
N VAL A 134 -4.57 6.21 -10.93
CA VAL A 134 -5.60 7.01 -10.24
C VAL A 134 -5.13 7.26 -8.83
N LEU A 135 -5.14 8.52 -8.41
CA LEU A 135 -4.63 8.99 -7.13
C LEU A 135 -5.78 9.25 -6.14
N TYR A 136 -5.46 9.25 -4.84
CA TYR A 136 -6.42 9.65 -3.81
C TYR A 136 -6.62 11.18 -3.77
N ASP A 137 -5.54 11.92 -3.99
CA ASP A 137 -5.50 13.37 -3.97
C ASP A 137 -5.19 13.89 -5.39
N PRO A 138 -5.73 15.06 -5.78
CA PRO A 138 -5.43 15.63 -7.09
C PRO A 138 -3.97 16.10 -7.14
N ILE A 139 -3.36 16.08 -8.33
CA ILE A 139 -2.01 16.59 -8.51
C ILE A 139 -1.95 18.09 -8.25
N ALA A 140 -1.00 18.52 -7.42
CA ALA A 140 -0.90 19.91 -6.99
C ALA A 140 -0.28 20.82 -8.05
N THR A 141 0.59 20.27 -8.89
CA THR A 141 1.28 20.97 -10.00
C THR A 141 1.01 20.22 -11.29
N ALA A 142 0.87 20.95 -12.40
CA ALA A 142 0.73 20.33 -13.71
C ALA A 142 2.02 19.54 -14.05
N LEU A 143 1.85 18.34 -14.60
CA LEU A 143 2.95 17.49 -15.05
C LEU A 143 3.02 17.56 -16.58
N THR A 144 4.24 17.57 -17.11
CA THR A 144 4.49 17.50 -18.55
C THR A 144 5.15 16.16 -18.88
N ILE A 145 5.36 15.88 -20.16
CA ILE A 145 6.10 14.68 -20.59
C ILE A 145 7.58 14.70 -20.22
N SER A 146 8.08 15.84 -19.72
CA SER A 146 9.43 15.97 -19.13
C SER A 146 9.46 15.58 -17.66
N SER A 147 8.31 15.48 -16.98
CA SER A 147 8.23 14.96 -15.61
C SER A 147 8.52 13.47 -15.58
N GLU A 148 9.24 13.03 -14.55
CA GLU A 148 9.50 11.61 -14.31
C GLU A 148 8.97 11.18 -12.95
N ALA A 149 8.47 9.95 -12.89
CA ALA A 149 7.84 9.37 -11.72
C ALA A 149 8.41 7.99 -11.39
N SER A 150 8.46 7.69 -10.10
CA SER A 150 8.84 6.41 -9.55
C SER A 150 7.69 5.80 -8.77
N VAL A 151 7.39 4.54 -9.03
CA VAL A 151 6.33 3.79 -8.36
C VAL A 151 6.90 3.09 -7.13
N ILE A 152 6.35 3.38 -5.96
CA ILE A 152 6.74 2.75 -4.69
C ILE A 152 5.61 1.82 -4.24
N LEU A 153 5.86 0.50 -4.28
CA LEU A 153 4.88 -0.49 -3.84
C LEU A 153 4.66 -0.43 -2.33
N ASN A 154 3.45 -0.78 -1.90
CA ASN A 154 3.15 -0.91 -0.47
C ASN A 154 4.02 -2.02 0.15
N PRO A 155 4.72 -1.80 1.28
CA PRO A 155 5.57 -2.82 1.92
C PRO A 155 4.85 -4.10 2.33
N TYR A 156 3.52 -4.04 2.51
CA TYR A 156 2.67 -5.17 2.88
C TYR A 156 2.04 -5.87 1.67
N LEU A 157 2.41 -5.46 0.46
CA LEU A 157 2.04 -6.13 -0.79
C LEU A 157 3.04 -7.26 -1.09
N GLY A 158 2.51 -8.46 -1.33
CA GLY A 158 3.30 -9.58 -1.82
C GLY A 158 4.34 -10.10 -0.84
N VAL A 159 4.07 -10.03 0.47
CA VAL A 159 4.97 -10.50 1.54
C VAL A 159 5.38 -11.96 1.30
N LEU A 160 6.65 -12.27 1.57
CA LEU A 160 7.29 -13.56 1.28
C LEU A 160 7.93 -14.13 2.54
N VAL A 161 8.05 -15.45 2.60
CA VAL A 161 8.87 -16.13 3.61
C VAL A 161 10.35 -15.89 3.30
N ALA A 162 11.12 -15.46 4.31
CA ALA A 162 12.57 -15.34 4.18
C ALA A 162 13.20 -16.72 3.94
N THR A 163 14.10 -16.78 2.97
CA THR A 163 14.95 -17.95 2.74
C THR A 163 16.12 -17.96 3.73
N ALA A 164 16.54 -19.15 4.15
CA ALA A 164 17.73 -19.34 4.98
C ALA A 164 19.01 -19.17 4.17
#